data_AF-A0A952J151-F1
#
_entry.id   AF-A0A952J151-F1
#
_cell.length_a   1.000
_cell.length_b   1.000
_cell.length_c   1.000
_cell.angle_alpha   90.00
_cell.angle_beta   90.00
_cell.angle_gamma   90.00
#
_symmetry.space_group_name_H-M   'P 1'
#
loop_
_entity.id
_entity.type
_entity.pdbx_description
1 polymer ?
#
loop_
_entity_poly.entity_id
_entity_poly.type
_entity_poly.pdbx_seq_one_letter_code
_entity_poly.pdbx_strand_id
1 'polypeptide(L)'
;MNTKRKSSKTPGRESLNADRSETALARRRFLQSSAAGVAVLSGSAAATTGVPESWTRPGGDFSNYGQPHADQKNIIRWISQARSAPGDGVSWTPLQDLEGIITPNGLHFERHHNGVPALDSQSWQMVLHGLVDKSLSFDLDSLKRYPMTS
;
A
#
# COMPACT_ATOMS: atom_id res chain seq x y z
N MET A 1 54.92 -7.86 -47.59
CA MET A 1 54.71 -6.97 -48.75
C MET A 1 53.20 -6.80 -48.96
N ASN A 2 52.59 -5.66 -49.25
CA ASN A 2 53.07 -4.45 -49.90
C ASN A 2 52.13 -3.28 -49.54
N THR A 3 52.67 -2.08 -49.34
CA THR A 3 51.94 -0.83 -49.08
C THR A 3 51.61 -0.11 -50.39
N LYS A 4 50.45 0.57 -50.46
CA LYS A 4 50.28 1.73 -51.37
C LYS A 4 49.46 2.82 -50.66
N ARG A 5 50.12 3.91 -50.29
CA ARG A 5 49.47 5.18 -49.91
C ARG A 5 49.21 5.99 -51.18
N LYS A 6 47.96 6.40 -51.43
CA LYS A 6 47.61 7.45 -52.41
C LYS A 6 47.77 8.82 -51.76
N SER A 7 48.51 9.71 -52.42
CA SER A 7 48.67 11.12 -52.03
C SER A 7 47.42 11.91 -52.38
N SER A 8 46.78 12.58 -51.40
CA SER A 8 45.69 13.53 -51.63
C SER A 8 46.26 14.94 -51.80
N LYS A 9 45.82 15.64 -52.84
CA LYS A 9 46.20 17.02 -53.18
C LYS A 9 45.27 17.96 -52.41
N THR A 10 45.81 18.82 -51.55
CA THR A 10 45.04 19.79 -50.76
C THR A 10 44.48 20.90 -51.67
N PRO A 11 43.18 21.28 -51.58
CA PRO A 11 42.62 22.39 -52.35
C PRO A 11 43.15 23.74 -51.85
N GLY A 12 43.34 24.70 -52.77
CA GLY A 12 43.84 26.04 -52.49
C GLY A 12 42.86 26.92 -51.69
N ARG A 13 43.40 27.88 -50.94
CA ARG A 13 42.70 28.73 -49.96
C ARG A 13 41.52 29.53 -50.51
N GLU A 14 41.41 29.76 -51.82
CA GLU A 14 40.29 30.48 -52.44
C GLU A 14 38.99 29.67 -52.46
N SER A 15 39.04 28.35 -52.69
CA SER A 15 37.82 27.52 -52.75
C SER A 15 37.16 27.32 -51.39
N LEU A 16 37.92 27.46 -50.30
CA LEU A 16 37.44 27.33 -48.92
C LEU A 16 36.58 28.51 -48.46
N ASN A 17 36.78 29.70 -49.02
CA ASN A 17 36.05 30.91 -48.62
C ASN A 17 34.73 31.07 -49.37
N ALA A 18 34.67 30.67 -50.64
CA ALA A 18 33.43 30.65 -51.42
C ALA A 18 32.41 29.64 -50.83
N ASP A 19 32.86 28.43 -50.52
CA ASP A 19 32.05 27.35 -49.91
C ASP A 19 31.51 27.75 -48.51
N ARG A 20 32.32 28.45 -47.71
CA ARG A 20 31.88 29.01 -46.41
C ARG A 20 30.80 30.09 -46.55
N SER A 21 30.85 30.89 -47.62
CA SER A 21 29.86 31.94 -47.85
C SER A 21 28.51 31.38 -48.32
N GLU A 22 28.51 30.39 -49.21
CA GLU A 22 27.29 29.72 -49.67
C GLU A 22 26.63 28.90 -48.57
N THR A 23 27.42 28.16 -47.78
CA THR A 23 26.90 27.39 -46.64
C THR A 23 26.34 28.28 -45.54
N ALA A 24 26.90 29.47 -45.30
CA ALA A 24 26.35 30.45 -44.36
C ALA A 24 25.03 31.04 -44.85
N LEU A 25 24.92 31.37 -46.14
CA LEU A 25 23.68 31.88 -46.74
C LEU A 25 22.57 30.80 -46.75
N ALA A 26 22.93 29.56 -47.03
CA ALA A 26 22.02 28.41 -46.99
C ALA A 26 21.50 28.12 -45.58
N ARG A 27 22.37 28.17 -44.56
CA ARG A 27 21.98 28.03 -43.14
C ARG A 27 21.06 29.16 -42.67
N ARG A 28 21.32 30.40 -43.08
CA ARG A 28 20.48 31.56 -42.75
C ARG A 28 19.10 31.47 -43.40
N ARG A 29 19.03 31.01 -44.66
CA ARG A 29 17.75 30.76 -45.34
C ARG A 29 16.97 29.61 -44.71
N PHE A 30 17.66 28.53 -44.30
CA PHE A 30 17.05 27.41 -43.60
C PHE A 30 16.43 27.83 -42.25
N LEU A 31 17.15 28.62 -41.45
CA LEU A 31 16.66 29.19 -40.19
C LEU A 31 15.47 30.15 -40.38
N GLN A 32 15.48 30.94 -41.45
CA GLN A 32 14.35 31.81 -41.80
C GLN A 32 13.12 31.02 -42.29
N SER A 33 13.31 29.91 -43.01
CA SER A 33 12.20 29.03 -43.43
C SER A 33 11.60 28.21 -42.29
N SER A 34 12.34 27.95 -41.20
CA SER A 34 11.81 27.29 -40.00
C SER A 34 10.99 28.20 -39.08
N ALA A 35 11.02 29.52 -39.26
CA ALA A 35 10.27 30.46 -38.43
C ALA A 35 8.77 30.59 -38.80
N ALA A 36 8.34 30.01 -39.93
CA ALA A 36 6.96 30.11 -40.41
C ALA A 36 6.09 28.86 -40.14
N GLY A 37 6.59 27.86 -39.40
CA GLY A 37 5.99 26.52 -39.35
C GLY A 37 5.70 25.93 -37.97
N VAL A 38 5.79 26.69 -36.88
CA VAL A 38 5.40 26.20 -35.55
C VAL A 38 4.42 27.19 -34.93
N ALA A 39 3.16 27.07 -35.31
CA ALA A 39 2.08 27.48 -34.42
C ALA A 39 2.16 26.54 -33.20
N VAL A 40 2.86 26.98 -32.15
CA VAL A 40 2.66 26.40 -30.82
C VAL A 40 1.22 26.72 -30.48
N LEU A 41 0.32 25.76 -30.70
CA LEU A 41 -0.94 25.74 -30.00
C LEU A 41 -0.56 25.63 -28.53
N SER A 42 -0.45 26.78 -27.86
CA SER A 42 -0.55 26.89 -26.41
C SER A 42 -1.98 26.53 -26.05
N GLY A 43 -2.34 25.27 -26.27
CA GLY A 43 -3.43 24.64 -25.56
C GLY A 43 -2.95 24.60 -24.12
N SER A 44 -3.37 25.59 -23.34
CA SER A 44 -3.47 25.42 -21.90
C SER A 44 -4.39 24.22 -21.71
N ALA A 45 -3.80 23.01 -21.66
CA ALA A 45 -4.39 21.93 -20.91
C ALA A 45 -4.41 22.46 -19.48
N ALA A 46 -5.47 23.18 -19.13
CA ALA A 46 -5.84 23.37 -17.75
C ALA A 46 -5.92 21.95 -17.23
N ALA A 47 -4.89 21.53 -16.50
CA ALA A 47 -4.96 20.33 -15.70
C ALA A 47 -6.16 20.57 -14.80
N THR A 48 -7.30 19.99 -15.16
CA THR A 48 -8.36 19.80 -14.20
C THR A 48 -7.72 18.91 -13.17
N THR A 49 -7.23 19.50 -12.09
CA THR A 49 -6.91 18.80 -10.86
C THR A 49 -8.26 18.30 -10.32
N GLY A 50 -8.81 17.29 -10.99
CA GLY A 50 -10.10 16.73 -10.72
C GLY A 50 -10.02 16.08 -9.36
N VAL A 51 -10.50 16.79 -8.35
CA VAL A 51 -10.67 16.24 -7.02
C VAL A 51 -11.64 15.05 -7.14
N PRO A 52 -11.31 13.87 -6.56
CA PRO A 52 -12.23 12.76 -6.55
C PRO A 52 -13.59 13.20 -6.02
N GLU A 53 -14.65 12.79 -6.72
CA GLU A 53 -16.03 13.12 -6.38
C GLU A 53 -16.44 12.66 -4.96
N SER A 54 -15.71 11.71 -4.37
CA SER A 54 -15.87 11.36 -2.95
C SER A 54 -15.45 12.47 -1.98
N TRP A 55 -14.56 13.38 -2.38
CA TRP A 55 -14.04 14.46 -1.53
C TRP A 55 -14.89 15.73 -1.60
N THR A 56 -15.86 15.80 -2.51
CA THR A 56 -16.76 16.95 -2.67
C THR A 56 -18.05 16.84 -1.86
N ARG A 57 -18.29 15.68 -1.24
CA ARG A 57 -19.49 15.36 -0.47
C ARG A 57 -19.17 15.14 1.02
N PRO A 58 -20.07 15.51 1.94
CA PRO A 58 -19.96 15.10 3.34
C PRO A 58 -19.91 13.58 3.50
N GLY A 59 -19.24 13.13 4.56
CA GLY A 59 -19.16 11.70 4.92
C GLY A 59 -20.48 11.13 5.46
N GLY A 60 -20.45 9.85 5.84
CA GLY A 60 -21.58 9.19 6.50
C GLY A 60 -21.74 9.58 7.96
N ASP A 61 -22.79 9.06 8.59
CA ASP A 61 -23.11 9.29 10.00
C ASP A 61 -22.08 8.67 10.95
N PHE A 62 -22.08 9.15 12.20
CA PHE A 62 -21.27 8.57 13.27
C PHE A 62 -21.78 7.18 13.68
N SER A 63 -20.85 6.27 14.01
CA SER A 63 -21.16 4.93 14.53
C SER A 63 -20.69 4.76 15.98
N ASN A 64 -21.47 4.07 16.82
CA ASN A 64 -21.08 3.76 18.19
C ASN A 64 -19.88 2.79 18.29
N TYR A 65 -19.68 1.93 17.29
CA TYR A 65 -18.56 0.99 17.23
C TYR A 65 -18.04 0.91 15.80
N GLY A 66 -16.73 1.13 15.62
CA GLY A 66 -16.11 1.15 14.30
C GLY A 66 -16.07 -0.25 13.65
N GLN A 67 -16.18 -0.27 12.32
CA GLN A 67 -15.96 -1.47 11.51
C GLN A 67 -14.92 -1.16 10.42
N PRO A 68 -14.17 -2.16 9.93
CA PRO A 68 -13.29 -1.98 8.79
C PRO A 68 -14.02 -1.41 7.57
N HIS A 69 -13.29 -0.67 6.74
CA HIS A 69 -13.84 -0.13 5.49
C HIS A 69 -14.31 -1.26 4.55
N ALA A 70 -15.28 -0.99 3.69
CA ALA A 70 -15.86 -1.98 2.78
C ALA A 70 -14.81 -2.64 1.85
N ASP A 71 -13.77 -1.91 1.47
CA ASP A 71 -12.67 -2.43 0.64
C ASP A 71 -11.82 -3.49 1.35
N GLN A 72 -11.84 -3.51 2.68
CA GLN A 72 -11.09 -4.44 3.51
C GLN A 72 -11.90 -5.68 3.92
N LYS A 73 -13.07 -5.90 3.31
CA LYS A 73 -13.96 -7.03 3.63
C LYS A 73 -13.34 -8.42 3.50
N ASN A 74 -12.25 -8.54 2.76
CA ASN A 74 -11.53 -9.80 2.54
C ASN A 74 -10.39 -10.02 3.56
N ILE A 75 -10.07 -9.01 4.38
CA ILE A 75 -9.10 -9.13 5.47
C ILE A 75 -9.82 -9.78 6.65
N ILE A 76 -9.89 -11.11 6.62
CA ILE A 76 -10.63 -11.93 7.57
C ILE A 76 -9.76 -13.06 8.13
N ARG A 77 -10.22 -13.68 9.21
CA ARG A 77 -9.60 -14.92 9.71
C ARG A 77 -10.02 -16.10 8.84
N TRP A 78 -9.06 -16.90 8.40
CA TRP A 78 -9.32 -18.11 7.62
C TRP A 78 -9.59 -19.28 8.56
N ILE A 79 -10.71 -19.96 8.40
CA ILE A 79 -11.18 -20.98 9.35
C ILE A 79 -10.95 -22.38 8.79
N SER A 80 -10.38 -23.25 9.63
CA SER A 80 -10.28 -24.70 9.40
C SER A 80 -10.90 -25.43 10.59
N GLN A 81 -12.04 -26.09 10.37
CA GLN A 81 -12.77 -26.83 11.40
C GLN A 81 -12.88 -28.31 11.04
N ALA A 82 -12.81 -29.17 12.06
CA ALA A 82 -13.01 -30.59 11.90
C ALA A 82 -14.50 -30.89 11.70
N ARG A 83 -14.88 -31.46 10.55
CA ARG A 83 -16.29 -31.82 10.27
C ARG A 83 -16.87 -32.80 11.28
N SER A 84 -16.04 -33.71 11.78
CA SER A 84 -16.43 -34.77 12.73
C SER A 84 -16.51 -34.30 14.19
N ALA A 85 -15.98 -33.13 14.51
CA ALA A 85 -15.94 -32.58 15.86
C ALA A 85 -16.39 -31.11 15.83
N PRO A 86 -17.71 -30.85 15.82
CA PRO A 86 -18.24 -29.50 15.87
C PRO A 86 -17.64 -28.72 17.05
N GLY A 87 -17.11 -27.53 16.78
CA GLY A 87 -16.44 -26.71 17.79
C GLY A 87 -14.94 -26.94 17.95
N ASP A 88 -14.36 -27.98 17.35
CA ASP A 88 -12.90 -28.13 17.23
C ASP A 88 -12.41 -27.54 15.90
N GLY A 89 -11.51 -26.58 16.01
CA GLY A 89 -10.93 -25.92 14.84
C GLY A 89 -10.05 -24.75 15.18
N VAL A 90 -9.43 -24.21 14.14
CA VAL A 90 -8.51 -23.09 14.20
C VAL A 90 -8.97 -22.01 13.22
N SER A 91 -8.74 -20.75 13.58
CA SER A 91 -8.80 -19.62 12.65
C SER A 91 -7.44 -18.95 12.58
N TRP A 92 -7.00 -18.56 11.38
CA TRP A 92 -5.67 -18.01 11.13
C TRP A 92 -5.75 -16.51 10.90
N THR A 93 -4.89 -15.74 11.57
CA THR A 93 -4.68 -14.32 11.30
C THR A 93 -4.15 -14.13 9.87
N PRO A 94 -4.69 -13.20 9.07
CA PRO A 94 -4.19 -12.90 7.72
C PRO A 94 -2.91 -12.05 7.80
N LEU A 95 -1.81 -12.62 8.31
CA LEU A 95 -0.57 -11.88 8.58
C LEU A 95 -0.01 -11.17 7.34
N GLN A 96 -0.25 -11.70 6.13
CA GLN A 96 0.16 -11.09 4.87
C GLN A 96 -0.53 -9.75 4.57
N ASP A 97 -1.68 -9.49 5.18
CA ASP A 97 -2.49 -8.28 4.99
C ASP A 97 -2.33 -7.29 6.17
N LEU A 98 -1.49 -7.63 7.16
CA LEU A 98 -1.28 -6.84 8.37
C LEU A 98 0.13 -6.23 8.40
N GLU A 99 0.21 -5.07 9.04
CA GLU A 99 1.46 -4.33 9.22
C GLU A 99 1.70 -4.03 10.70
N GLY A 100 2.97 -3.91 11.08
CA GLY A 100 3.37 -3.65 12.46
C GLY A 100 3.35 -4.90 13.35
N ILE A 101 3.26 -4.69 14.66
CA ILE A 101 3.43 -5.76 15.67
C ILE A 101 2.17 -6.08 16.46
N ILE A 102 1.10 -5.29 16.32
CA ILE A 102 -0.16 -5.48 17.05
C ILE A 102 -1.20 -6.05 16.10
N THR A 103 -1.66 -7.27 16.38
CA THR A 103 -2.77 -7.88 15.65
C THR A 103 -4.10 -7.31 16.15
N PRO A 104 -4.99 -6.78 15.29
CA PRO A 104 -6.31 -6.34 15.71
C PRO A 104 -7.11 -7.49 16.32
N ASN A 105 -7.83 -7.25 17.43
CA ASN A 105 -8.55 -8.31 18.16
C ASN A 105 -9.49 -9.14 17.27
N GLY A 106 -10.19 -8.51 16.31
CA GLY A 106 -11.08 -9.22 15.37
C GLY A 106 -10.36 -10.16 14.39
N LEU A 107 -9.04 -10.00 14.24
CA LEU A 107 -8.16 -10.77 13.36
C LEU A 107 -7.16 -11.64 14.12
N HIS A 108 -7.16 -11.61 15.46
CA HIS A 108 -6.32 -12.49 16.26
C HIS A 108 -6.75 -13.96 16.04
N PHE A 109 -5.78 -14.84 15.82
CA PHE A 109 -6.05 -16.26 15.60
C PHE A 109 -6.82 -16.85 16.79
N GLU A 110 -7.63 -17.86 16.52
CA GLU A 110 -8.37 -18.58 17.56
C GLU A 110 -8.14 -20.08 17.41
N ARG A 111 -8.08 -20.79 18.53
CA ARG A 111 -8.14 -22.25 18.59
C ARG A 111 -9.20 -22.65 19.59
N HIS A 112 -10.18 -23.43 19.13
CA HIS A 112 -11.21 -24.00 19.96
C HIS A 112 -11.14 -25.52 19.86
N HIS A 113 -11.46 -26.19 20.95
CA HIS A 113 -11.63 -27.65 20.99
C HIS A 113 -13.08 -28.06 21.28
N ASN A 114 -13.93 -27.09 21.65
CA ASN A 114 -15.35 -27.32 21.94
C ASN A 114 -16.19 -26.02 21.74
N GLY A 115 -15.83 -25.22 20.74
CA GLY A 115 -16.48 -23.95 20.42
C GLY A 115 -16.22 -22.82 21.43
N VAL A 116 -16.90 -21.70 21.20
CA VAL A 116 -16.84 -20.52 22.08
C VAL A 116 -18.00 -20.60 23.09
N PRO A 117 -17.72 -20.67 24.40
CA PRO A 117 -18.78 -20.73 25.39
C PRO A 117 -19.47 -19.37 25.55
N ALA A 118 -20.80 -19.39 25.70
CA ALA A 118 -21.56 -18.23 26.15
C ALA A 118 -21.47 -18.15 27.69
N LEU A 119 -20.56 -17.31 28.18
CA LEU A 119 -20.35 -17.12 29.63
C LEU A 119 -21.08 -15.87 30.11
N ASP A 120 -21.85 -16.01 31.18
CA ASP A 120 -22.40 -14.87 31.91
C ASP A 120 -21.41 -14.40 32.97
N SER A 121 -21.07 -13.11 32.91
CA SER A 121 -20.14 -12.48 33.84
C SER A 121 -20.60 -12.53 35.31
N GLN A 122 -21.91 -12.58 35.56
CA GLN A 122 -22.47 -12.56 36.92
C GLN A 122 -22.39 -13.93 37.59
N SER A 123 -22.41 -15.01 36.81
CA SER A 123 -22.31 -16.39 37.30
C SER A 123 -20.90 -16.98 37.17
N TRP A 124 -19.98 -16.30 36.50
CA TRP A 124 -18.60 -16.77 36.34
C TRP A 124 -17.85 -16.85 37.68
N GLN A 125 -17.11 -17.93 37.88
CA GLN A 125 -16.27 -18.17 39.06
C GLN A 125 -14.93 -18.80 38.66
N MET A 126 -13.86 -18.39 39.32
CA MET A 126 -12.54 -19.05 39.29
C MET A 126 -12.23 -19.66 40.65
N VAL A 127 -11.94 -20.96 40.67
CA VAL A 127 -11.61 -21.69 41.90
C VAL A 127 -10.13 -22.04 41.92
N LEU A 128 -9.44 -21.67 43.01
CA LEU A 128 -8.06 -22.06 43.30
C LEU A 128 -8.07 -23.12 44.41
N HIS A 129 -7.67 -24.34 44.09
CA HIS A 129 -7.68 -25.48 45.02
C HIS A 129 -6.46 -26.40 44.78
N GLY A 130 -6.31 -27.45 45.61
CA GLY A 130 -5.20 -28.41 45.51
C GLY A 130 -4.24 -28.34 46.70
N LEU A 131 -2.93 -28.29 46.45
CA LEU A 131 -1.90 -28.14 47.48
C LEU A 131 -1.77 -26.68 47.95
N VAL A 132 -2.84 -26.18 48.58
CA VAL A 132 -2.91 -24.83 49.15
C VAL A 132 -3.47 -24.93 50.57
N ASP A 133 -3.05 -24.03 51.45
CA ASP A 133 -3.54 -24.01 52.84
C ASP A 133 -5.05 -23.79 52.92
N LYS A 134 -5.60 -22.98 51.99
CA LYS A 134 -7.02 -22.67 51.87
C LYS A 134 -7.44 -22.58 50.42
N SER A 135 -8.46 -23.35 50.04
CA SER A 135 -9.14 -23.22 48.75
C SER A 135 -9.90 -21.90 48.67
N LEU A 136 -9.84 -21.22 47.52
CA LEU A 136 -10.46 -19.91 47.28
C LEU A 136 -11.34 -19.94 46.03
N SER A 137 -12.41 -19.14 46.03
CA SER A 137 -13.26 -18.89 44.86
C SER A 137 -13.36 -17.39 44.62
N PHE A 138 -13.29 -16.99 43.36
CA PHE A 138 -13.33 -15.59 42.93
C PHE A 138 -14.42 -15.39 41.88
N ASP A 139 -15.30 -14.42 42.10
CA ASP A 139 -16.08 -13.82 41.02
C ASP A 139 -15.21 -12.85 40.20
N LEU A 140 -15.76 -12.35 39.09
CA LEU A 140 -15.01 -11.45 38.21
C LEU A 140 -14.63 -10.13 38.89
N ASP A 141 -15.50 -9.59 39.74
CA ASP A 141 -15.28 -8.32 40.44
C ASP A 141 -14.21 -8.42 41.52
N SER A 142 -14.13 -9.57 42.22
CA SER A 142 -13.09 -9.85 43.21
C SER A 142 -11.74 -10.09 42.58
N LEU A 143 -11.68 -10.74 41.42
CA LEU A 143 -10.44 -10.90 40.68
C LEU A 143 -9.89 -9.55 40.20
N LYS A 144 -10.76 -8.66 39.70
CA LYS A 144 -10.38 -7.31 39.21
C LYS A 144 -9.84 -6.37 40.28
N ARG A 145 -10.00 -6.67 41.57
CA ARG A 145 -9.47 -5.84 42.67
C ARG A 145 -7.97 -6.04 42.92
N TYR A 146 -7.35 -7.05 42.32
CA TYR A 146 -5.91 -7.27 42.42
C TYR A 146 -5.13 -6.28 41.53
N PRO A 147 -3.87 -5.93 41.88
CA PRO A 147 -3.03 -5.10 41.02
C PRO A 147 -2.89 -5.71 39.63
N MET A 148 -3.14 -4.90 38.59
CA MET A 148 -2.98 -5.30 37.20
C MET A 148 -1.57 -5.00 36.70
N THR A 149 -1.05 -5.88 35.84
CA THR A 149 0.23 -5.72 35.15
C THR A 149 0.07 -6.08 33.68
N SER A 150 0.96 -5.57 32.82
CA SER A 150 0.96 -5.74 31.36
C SER A 150 2.34 -6.14 30.88
#